data_AF-A0A9W6WE72-F1
#
_entry.id   AF-A0A9W6WE72-F1
#
_cell.length_a   1.000
_cell.length_b   1.000
_cell.length_c   1.000
_cell.angle_alpha   90.00
_cell.angle_beta   90.00
_cell.angle_gamma   90.00
#
_symmetry.space_group_name_H-M   'P 1'
#
loop_
_entity.id
_entity.type
_entity.pdbx_description
1 polymer ?
#
loop_
_entity_poly.entity_id
_entity_poly.type
_entity_poly.pdbx_seq_one_letter_code
_entity_poly.pdbx_strand_id
1 'polypeptide(L)'
;MASEFYGKSVLLVDDSIVRGTTSKEIVNMAREVGAKRVYFASCAPVIRFNHIYGIDLADTKALVGYNKSVEEISNTINADDVFYQDLDDLRDCCQRDEEIQDSELALTPVVSRNESVSNILFKDTVPKIDGFEVGVFTGEYITGGEDNYIQELEKVRALNQRMKQSGSCGVDAADIKAESDIAIYNSGDYR
;
A
#
# COMPACT_ATOMS: atom_id res chain seq x y z
N MET A 1 -6.70 -21.30 27.78
CA MET A 1 -5.80 -21.49 26.63
C MET A 1 -4.66 -20.49 26.78
N ALA A 2 -3.41 -20.91 26.62
CA ALA A 2 -2.31 -19.96 26.49
C ALA A 2 -2.46 -19.25 25.14
N SER A 3 -2.36 -17.92 25.10
CA SER A 3 -2.40 -17.20 23.82
C SER A 3 -1.20 -17.63 22.96
N GLU A 4 -1.32 -17.57 21.64
CA GLU A 4 -0.20 -17.90 20.74
C GLU A 4 1.02 -17.00 20.91
N PHE A 5 0.87 -15.91 21.67
CA PHE A 5 1.84 -14.86 21.90
C PHE A 5 2.49 -14.95 23.28
N TYR A 6 1.83 -15.54 24.28
CA TYR A 6 2.26 -15.49 25.68
C TYR A 6 3.67 -16.07 25.88
N GLY A 7 4.58 -15.24 26.37
CA GLY A 7 5.98 -15.60 26.64
C GLY A 7 6.86 -15.76 25.40
N LYS A 8 6.32 -15.60 24.18
CA LYS A 8 7.06 -15.79 22.93
C LYS A 8 7.60 -14.47 22.38
N SER A 9 8.69 -14.56 21.62
CA SER A 9 9.13 -13.48 20.74
C SER A 9 8.45 -13.68 19.38
N VAL A 10 7.70 -12.69 18.92
CA VAL A 10 6.88 -12.79 17.70
C VAL A 10 7.35 -11.80 16.65
N LEU A 11 7.28 -12.21 15.38
CA LEU A 11 7.45 -11.36 14.21
C LEU A 11 6.10 -11.26 13.51
N LEU A 12 5.54 -10.05 13.48
CA LEU A 12 4.32 -9.75 12.75
C LEU A 12 4.70 -9.32 11.33
N VAL A 13 3.96 -9.80 10.33
CA VAL A 13 4.20 -9.46 8.92
C VAL A 13 2.93 -8.84 8.36
N ASP A 14 3.06 -7.69 7.72
CA ASP A 14 1.96 -6.98 7.07
C ASP A 14 2.40 -6.51 5.68
N ASP A 15 1.43 -6.18 4.83
CA ASP A 15 1.70 -5.75 3.46
C ASP A 15 2.56 -4.48 3.42
N SER A 16 2.25 -3.51 4.28
CA SER A 16 2.80 -2.17 4.27
C SER A 16 2.52 -1.43 5.59
N ILE A 17 3.28 -0.36 5.84
CA ILE A 17 3.01 0.55 6.97
C ILE A 17 2.82 1.97 6.44
N VAL A 18 1.57 2.44 6.40
CA VAL A 18 1.21 3.78 5.86
C VAL A 18 1.22 4.83 6.98
N ARG A 19 0.18 4.88 7.82
CA ARG A 19 0.06 5.83 8.95
C ARG A 19 0.65 5.28 10.26
N GLY A 20 0.87 3.97 10.33
CA GLY A 20 1.37 3.27 11.51
C GLY A 20 0.37 3.10 12.66
N THR A 21 -0.84 3.68 12.58
CA THR A 21 -1.87 3.55 13.63
C THR A 21 -2.32 2.10 13.81
N THR A 22 -2.64 1.42 12.71
CA THR A 22 -3.06 0.00 12.73
C THR A 22 -1.94 -0.89 13.23
N SER A 23 -0.72 -0.74 12.69
CA SER A 23 0.44 -1.52 13.13
C SER A 23 0.73 -1.33 14.62
N LYS A 24 0.58 -0.10 15.15
CA LYS A 24 0.71 0.19 16.58
C LYS A 24 -0.32 -0.53 17.43
N GLU A 25 -1.58 -0.53 17.00
CA GLU A 25 -2.65 -1.27 17.69
C GLU A 25 -2.37 -2.77 17.70
N ILE A 26 -1.94 -3.35 16.58
CA ILE A 26 -1.59 -4.77 16.48
C ILE A 26 -0.44 -5.12 17.42
N VAL A 27 0.62 -4.31 17.44
CA VAL A 27 1.77 -4.52 18.33
C VAL A 27 1.35 -4.44 19.80
N ASN A 28 0.49 -3.47 20.16
CA ASN A 28 -0.01 -3.34 21.51
C ASN A 28 -0.87 -4.56 21.93
N MET A 29 -1.77 -5.02 21.06
CA MET A 29 -2.56 -6.23 21.32
C MET A 29 -1.66 -7.44 21.57
N ALA A 30 -0.59 -7.63 20.79
CA ALA A 30 0.37 -8.72 20.99
C ALA A 30 1.09 -8.61 22.35
N ARG A 31 1.46 -7.40 22.79
CA ARG A 31 2.08 -7.16 24.09
C ARG A 31 1.10 -7.40 25.24
N GLU A 32 -0.14 -6.94 25.12
CA GLU A 32 -1.19 -7.10 26.13
C GLU A 32 -1.48 -8.58 26.45
N VAL A 33 -1.40 -9.45 25.46
CA VAL A 33 -1.55 -10.90 25.65
C VAL A 33 -0.26 -11.61 26.10
N GLY A 34 0.79 -10.84 26.41
CA GLY A 34 2.02 -11.31 27.07
C GLY A 34 3.18 -11.67 26.14
N ALA A 35 3.25 -11.14 24.91
CA ALA A 35 4.43 -11.32 24.07
C ALA A 35 5.69 -10.75 24.73
N LYS A 36 6.80 -11.51 24.68
CA LYS A 36 8.10 -11.15 25.27
C LYS A 36 8.82 -10.07 24.45
N ARG A 37 8.80 -10.21 23.13
CA ARG A 37 9.32 -9.27 22.13
C ARG A 37 8.36 -9.26 20.95
N VAL A 38 8.15 -8.10 20.35
CA VAL A 38 7.28 -7.92 19.18
C VAL A 38 8.06 -7.18 18.11
N TYR A 39 8.41 -7.89 17.04
CA TYR A 39 9.01 -7.34 15.84
C TYR A 39 7.95 -7.18 14.75
N PHE A 40 8.19 -6.29 13.79
CA PHE A 40 7.28 -6.07 12.67
C PHE A 40 8.05 -6.10 11.35
N ALA A 41 7.52 -6.73 10.32
CA ALA A 41 8.06 -6.71 8.96
C ALA A 41 7.01 -6.21 7.98
N SER A 42 7.41 -5.24 7.15
CA SER A 42 6.62 -4.72 6.05
C SER A 42 7.10 -5.36 4.75
N CYS A 43 6.18 -5.97 3.99
CA CYS A 43 6.47 -6.52 2.67
C CYS A 43 6.71 -5.44 1.60
N ALA A 44 6.39 -4.18 1.89
CA ALA A 44 6.74 -3.02 1.09
C ALA A 44 7.92 -2.24 1.71
N PRO A 45 8.71 -1.50 0.90
CA PRO A 45 9.63 -0.48 1.39
C PRO A 45 8.90 0.63 2.17
N VAL A 46 9.68 1.47 2.85
CA VAL A 46 9.13 2.59 3.63
C VAL A 46 8.40 3.55 2.70
N ILE A 47 7.09 3.74 2.93
CA ILE A 47 6.29 4.73 2.22
C ILE A 47 6.59 6.12 2.78
N ARG A 48 7.20 6.98 1.95
CA ARG A 48 7.69 8.31 2.36
C ARG A 48 6.97 9.46 1.67
N PHE A 49 6.36 9.18 0.51
CA PHE A 49 5.73 10.17 -0.35
C PHE A 49 4.28 9.77 -0.64
N ASN A 50 3.51 10.77 -1.08
CA ASN A 50 2.11 10.60 -1.43
C ASN A 50 1.96 9.87 -2.76
N HIS A 51 0.78 9.34 -3.05
CA HIS A 51 0.50 8.74 -4.36
C HIS A 51 -0.33 9.71 -5.20
N ILE A 52 0.07 9.92 -6.45
CA ILE A 52 -0.53 10.92 -7.34
C ILE A 52 -1.34 10.33 -8.50
N TYR A 53 -1.20 9.02 -8.77
CA TYR A 53 -1.90 8.34 -9.88
C TYR A 53 -3.22 7.68 -9.45
N GLY A 54 -3.91 8.25 -8.46
CA GLY A 54 -5.28 7.85 -8.10
C GLY A 54 -5.44 6.90 -6.91
N ILE A 55 -4.37 6.35 -6.33
CA ILE A 55 -4.44 5.66 -5.03
C ILE A 55 -4.51 6.70 -3.92
N ASP A 56 -5.56 6.64 -3.09
CA ASP A 56 -5.74 7.56 -1.97
C ASP A 56 -4.84 7.15 -0.79
N LEU A 57 -3.61 7.69 -0.78
CA LEU A 57 -2.73 7.64 0.38
C LEU A 57 -2.98 8.82 1.33
N ALA A 58 -2.64 8.60 2.59
CA ALA A 58 -2.67 9.63 3.62
C ALA A 58 -1.88 10.88 3.21
N ASP A 59 -2.18 12.02 3.84
CA ASP A 59 -1.35 13.22 3.68
C ASP A 59 0.11 12.90 3.99
N THR A 60 1.04 13.52 3.26
CA THR A 60 2.48 13.26 3.36
C THR A 60 2.94 13.28 4.83
N LYS A 61 2.50 14.28 5.59
CA LYS A 61 2.83 14.46 7.02
C LYS A 61 2.21 13.42 7.96
N ALA A 62 1.17 12.73 7.52
CA ALA A 62 0.50 11.67 8.26
C ALA A 62 1.10 10.28 7.98
N LEU A 63 2.00 10.15 7.00
CA LEU A 63 2.76 8.94 6.76
C LEU A 63 3.74 8.72 7.92
N VAL A 64 3.82 7.48 8.41
CA VAL A 64 4.74 7.16 9.50
C VAL A 64 6.20 7.28 9.04
N GLY A 65 6.47 7.00 7.77
CA GLY A 65 7.80 7.06 7.16
C GLY A 65 8.25 8.46 6.75
N TYR A 66 7.39 9.47 6.86
CA TYR A 66 7.74 10.83 6.44
C TYR A 66 8.82 11.43 7.33
N ASN A 67 9.99 11.67 6.75
CA ASN A 67 11.18 12.21 7.43
C ASN A 67 11.56 11.47 8.73
N LYS A 68 11.36 10.15 8.76
CA LYS A 68 11.73 9.29 9.89
C LYS A 68 12.67 8.16 9.48
N SER A 69 13.58 7.82 10.37
CA SER A 69 14.38 6.59 10.29
C SER A 69 13.54 5.37 10.64
N VAL A 70 14.02 4.16 10.30
CA VAL A 70 13.36 2.90 10.67
C VAL A 70 13.25 2.75 12.19
N GLU A 71 14.26 3.19 12.95
CA GLU A 71 14.24 3.21 14.41
C GLU A 71 13.17 4.17 14.97
N GLU A 72 12.99 5.34 14.36
CA GLU A 72 11.92 6.26 14.77
C GLU A 72 10.53 5.70 14.45
N ILE A 73 10.40 4.92 13.37
CA ILE A 73 9.16 4.23 13.02
C ILE A 73 8.86 3.09 13.99
N SER A 74 9.86 2.26 14.33
CA SER A 74 9.69 1.16 15.29
C SER A 74 9.21 1.66 16.65
N ASN A 75 9.81 2.75 17.13
CA ASN A 75 9.38 3.47 18.33
C ASN A 75 7.96 4.03 18.18
N THR A 76 7.60 4.60 17.03
CA THR A 76 6.25 5.15 16.78
C THR A 76 5.16 4.07 16.93
N ILE A 77 5.43 2.85 16.46
CA ILE A 77 4.49 1.72 16.51
C ILE A 77 4.67 0.80 17.74
N ASN A 78 5.58 1.13 18.66
CA ASN A 78 5.88 0.37 19.88
C ASN A 78 6.46 -1.05 19.64
N ALA A 79 7.07 -1.28 18.48
CA ALA A 79 7.76 -2.52 18.14
C ALA A 79 9.19 -2.52 18.73
N ASP A 80 9.73 -3.69 19.01
CA ASP A 80 11.14 -3.86 19.40
C ASP A 80 12.09 -3.56 18.23
N ASP A 81 11.67 -3.91 16.99
CA ASP A 81 12.35 -3.54 15.75
C ASP A 81 11.36 -3.64 14.57
N VAL A 82 11.67 -2.95 13.46
CA VAL A 82 10.89 -3.01 12.22
C VAL A 82 11.79 -3.27 11.04
N PHE A 83 11.37 -4.20 10.18
CA PHE A 83 12.05 -4.56 8.94
C PHE A 83 11.20 -4.13 7.76
N TYR A 84 11.85 -3.64 6.71
CA TYR A 84 11.20 -3.25 5.47
C TYR A 84 11.82 -4.04 4.32
N GLN A 85 11.00 -4.42 3.35
CA GLN A 85 11.49 -4.96 2.09
C GLN A 85 12.35 -3.90 1.37
N ASP A 86 13.47 -4.34 0.78
CA ASP A 86 14.27 -3.48 -0.08
C ASP A 86 13.54 -3.22 -1.41
N LEU A 87 13.69 -2.02 -1.96
CA LEU A 87 12.97 -1.61 -3.16
C LEU A 87 13.38 -2.45 -4.39
N ASP A 88 14.66 -2.77 -4.51
CA ASP A 88 15.16 -3.57 -5.63
C ASP A 88 14.67 -5.02 -5.51
N ASP A 89 14.71 -5.61 -4.31
CA ASP A 89 14.12 -6.92 -4.07
C ASP A 89 12.61 -6.96 -4.37
N LEU A 90 11.87 -5.88 -4.06
CA LEU A 90 10.45 -5.79 -4.40
C LEU A 90 10.26 -5.77 -5.93
N ARG A 91 11.08 -5.01 -6.66
CA ARG A 91 11.05 -4.98 -8.12
C ARG A 91 11.33 -6.35 -8.70
N ASP A 92 12.33 -7.04 -8.18
CA ASP A 92 12.72 -8.38 -8.64
C ASP A 92 11.60 -9.40 -8.35
N CYS A 93 10.94 -9.33 -7.19
CA CYS A 93 9.78 -10.17 -6.87
C CYS A 93 8.58 -9.94 -7.81
N CYS A 94 8.44 -8.74 -8.37
CA CYS A 94 7.37 -8.40 -9.30
C CYS A 94 7.72 -8.68 -10.77
N GLN A 95 8.99 -8.97 -11.07
CA GLN A 95 9.40 -9.38 -12.41
C GLN A 95 9.00 -10.83 -12.65
N ARG A 96 8.72 -11.15 -13.91
CA ARG A 96 8.44 -12.52 -14.32
C ARG A 96 9.76 -13.29 -14.37
N ASP A 97 9.78 -14.44 -13.72
CA ASP A 97 10.85 -15.40 -13.91
C ASP A 97 10.72 -16.02 -15.32
N GLU A 98 11.73 -15.80 -16.17
CA GLU A 98 11.75 -16.31 -17.54
C GLU A 98 11.83 -17.85 -17.57
N GLU A 99 12.26 -18.49 -16.47
CA GLU A 99 12.39 -19.95 -16.36
C GLU A 99 11.10 -20.66 -15.92
N ILE A 100 10.14 -19.94 -15.32
CA ILE A 100 8.87 -20.51 -14.85
C ILE A 100 7.88 -20.56 -16.02
N GLN A 101 7.46 -21.77 -16.40
CA GLN A 101 6.44 -21.95 -17.44
C GLN A 101 5.08 -21.42 -16.96
N ASP A 102 4.30 -20.81 -17.86
CA ASP A 102 2.96 -20.27 -17.54
C ASP A 102 2.02 -21.28 -16.86
N SER A 103 2.26 -22.58 -17.06
CA SER A 103 1.53 -23.68 -16.43
C SER A 103 1.80 -23.87 -14.93
N GLU A 104 2.88 -23.30 -14.40
CA GLU A 104 3.31 -23.44 -13.00
C GLU A 104 2.98 -22.21 -12.14
N LEU A 105 2.57 -21.10 -12.76
CA LEU A 105 2.09 -19.91 -12.05
C LEU A 105 0.73 -20.23 -11.39
N ALA A 106 0.59 -19.91 -10.10
CA ALA A 106 -0.65 -20.04 -9.33
C ALA A 106 -1.83 -19.20 -9.87
N LEU A 107 -1.62 -18.47 -10.97
CA LEU A 107 -2.62 -17.75 -11.75
C LEU A 107 -3.29 -18.62 -12.83
N THR A 108 -2.98 -19.92 -12.94
CA THR A 108 -3.77 -20.82 -13.78
C THR A 108 -5.25 -20.72 -13.36
N PRO A 109 -6.16 -20.27 -14.24
CA PRO A 109 -7.56 -20.15 -13.89
C PRO A 109 -8.07 -21.55 -13.51
N VAL A 110 -8.59 -21.67 -12.29
CA VAL A 110 -9.37 -22.85 -11.90
C VAL A 110 -10.52 -22.94 -12.90
N VAL A 111 -10.52 -23.99 -13.72
CA VAL A 111 -11.64 -24.28 -14.61
C VAL A 111 -12.89 -24.37 -13.74
N SER A 112 -13.75 -23.36 -13.83
CA SER A 112 -15.05 -23.40 -13.17
C SER A 112 -15.80 -24.64 -13.65
N ARG A 113 -16.50 -25.32 -12.74
CA ARG A 113 -17.23 -26.59 -12.97
C ARG A 113 -18.26 -26.58 -14.12
N ASN A 114 -18.45 -25.43 -14.79
CA ASN A 114 -19.45 -25.21 -15.84
C ASN A 114 -18.85 -25.06 -17.26
N GLU A 115 -17.59 -25.45 -17.49
CA GLU A 115 -16.92 -25.39 -18.82
C GLU A 115 -16.85 -23.99 -19.47
N SER A 116 -17.30 -22.93 -18.80
CA SER A 116 -17.06 -21.55 -19.20
C SER A 116 -15.61 -21.18 -18.88
N VAL A 117 -14.71 -21.43 -19.83
CA VAL A 117 -13.36 -20.88 -19.83
C VAL A 117 -13.44 -19.35 -19.95
N SER A 118 -12.81 -18.64 -19.01
CA SER A 118 -12.59 -17.20 -19.18
C SER A 118 -11.81 -16.97 -20.48
N ASN A 119 -12.31 -16.10 -21.35
CA ASN A 119 -11.71 -15.79 -22.65
C ASN A 119 -10.41 -14.98 -22.55
N ILE A 120 -9.75 -14.95 -21.39
CA ILE A 120 -8.36 -14.51 -21.28
C ILE A 120 -7.50 -15.64 -21.84
N LEU A 121 -7.64 -15.87 -23.14
CA LEU A 121 -6.76 -16.69 -23.93
C LEU A 121 -5.38 -16.03 -23.84
N PHE A 122 -4.43 -16.74 -23.24
CA PHE A 122 -2.98 -16.49 -23.26
C PHE A 122 -2.41 -16.52 -24.69
N LYS A 123 -3.04 -15.82 -25.63
CA LYS A 123 -2.68 -15.85 -27.05
C LYS A 123 -1.61 -14.82 -27.40
N ASP A 124 -1.40 -13.84 -26.53
CA ASP A 124 -0.37 -12.83 -26.65
C ASP A 124 0.55 -12.94 -25.44
N THR A 125 1.84 -13.13 -25.70
CA THR A 125 2.93 -13.03 -24.71
C THR A 125 2.68 -11.83 -23.80
N VAL A 126 2.62 -12.06 -22.49
CA VAL A 126 2.56 -10.98 -21.50
C VAL A 126 3.72 -10.02 -21.80
N PRO A 127 3.45 -8.72 -22.03
CA PRO A 127 4.50 -7.78 -22.42
C PRO A 127 5.56 -7.69 -21.32
N LYS A 128 6.81 -7.50 -21.74
CA LYS A 128 7.92 -7.28 -20.81
C LYS A 128 7.66 -6.02 -19.98
N ILE A 129 7.89 -6.11 -18.69
CA ILE A 129 7.81 -4.96 -17.78
C ILE A 129 9.14 -4.23 -17.86
N ASP A 130 9.14 -3.01 -18.39
CA ASP A 130 10.34 -2.18 -18.55
C ASP A 130 10.63 -1.29 -17.33
N GLY A 131 9.68 -1.19 -16.39
CA GLY A 131 9.84 -0.43 -15.16
C GLY A 131 8.59 -0.40 -14.29
N PHE A 132 8.76 0.07 -13.05
CA PHE A 132 7.69 0.25 -12.08
C PHE A 132 7.59 1.70 -11.65
N GLU A 133 6.37 2.15 -11.39
CA GLU A 133 6.12 3.39 -10.66
C GLU A 133 6.48 3.18 -9.18
N VAL A 134 7.38 4.01 -8.64
CA VAL A 134 7.93 3.86 -7.28
C VAL A 134 8.00 5.19 -6.53
N GLY A 135 7.25 6.21 -6.98
CA GLY A 135 7.30 7.56 -6.45
C GLY A 135 6.94 7.62 -4.97
N VAL A 136 6.05 6.74 -4.49
CA VAL A 136 5.69 6.65 -3.06
C VAL A 136 6.87 6.30 -2.13
N PHE A 137 7.91 5.63 -2.66
CA PHE A 137 9.11 5.23 -1.92
C PHE A 137 10.27 6.21 -2.12
N THR A 138 10.43 6.71 -3.35
CA THR A 138 11.62 7.46 -3.80
C THR A 138 11.39 8.97 -3.90
N GLY A 139 10.16 9.39 -4.13
CA GLY A 139 9.80 10.77 -4.49
C GLY A 139 9.99 11.08 -5.97
N GLU A 140 10.47 10.11 -6.76
CA GLU A 140 10.67 10.24 -8.20
C GLU A 140 9.47 9.68 -8.95
N TYR A 141 8.64 10.56 -9.51
CA TYR A 141 7.46 10.18 -10.28
C TYR A 141 7.76 10.18 -11.78
N ILE A 142 7.26 9.16 -12.48
CA ILE A 142 7.55 8.92 -13.91
C ILE A 142 7.14 10.12 -14.79
N THR A 143 6.06 10.82 -14.45
CA THR A 143 5.54 11.97 -15.20
C THR A 143 6.39 13.24 -15.07
N GLY A 144 7.14 13.39 -13.97
CA GLY A 144 7.97 14.58 -13.69
C GLY A 144 7.17 15.87 -13.43
N GLY A 145 7.83 16.88 -12.85
CA GLY A 145 7.24 18.22 -12.65
C GLY A 145 6.15 18.34 -11.57
N GLU A 146 6.07 17.34 -10.69
CA GLU A 146 4.98 17.14 -9.72
C GLU A 146 5.07 18.07 -8.50
N ASP A 147 6.18 18.77 -8.25
CA ASP A 147 6.36 19.55 -7.01
C ASP A 147 5.27 20.62 -6.79
N ASN A 148 4.92 21.33 -7.87
CA ASN A 148 3.84 22.31 -7.81
C ASN A 148 2.48 21.64 -7.63
N TYR A 149 2.27 20.48 -8.27
CA TYR A 149 1.02 19.73 -8.17
C TYR A 149 0.80 19.18 -6.76
N ILE A 150 1.83 18.59 -6.14
CA ILE A 150 1.78 18.07 -4.77
C ILE A 150 1.48 19.19 -3.78
N GLN A 151 2.12 20.36 -3.93
CA GLN A 151 1.82 21.52 -3.08
C GLN A 151 0.37 21.99 -3.21
N GLU A 152 -0.18 22.02 -4.43
CA GLU A 152 -1.58 22.36 -4.65
C GLU A 152 -2.52 21.29 -4.08
N LEU A 153 -2.21 20.00 -4.24
CA LEU A 153 -2.97 18.91 -3.63
C LEU A 153 -3.00 19.02 -2.10
N GLU A 154 -1.87 19.32 -1.46
CA GLU A 154 -1.80 19.52 0.00
C GLU A 154 -2.67 20.71 0.44
N LYS A 155 -2.70 21.81 -0.32
CA LYS A 155 -3.59 22.96 -0.05
C LYS A 155 -5.06 22.55 -0.16
N VAL A 156 -5.44 21.85 -1.23
CA VAL A 156 -6.81 21.39 -1.45
C VAL A 156 -7.27 20.46 -0.34
N ARG A 157 -6.44 19.49 0.07
CA ARG A 157 -6.76 18.58 1.18
C ARG A 157 -6.91 19.32 2.51
N ALA A 158 -6.02 20.27 2.81
CA ALA A 158 -6.11 21.09 4.01
C ALA A 158 -7.38 21.97 4.05
N LEU A 159 -7.79 22.53 2.91
CA LEU A 159 -9.04 23.28 2.78
C LEU A 159 -10.26 22.38 3.01
N ASN A 160 -10.28 21.19 2.40
CA ASN A 160 -11.35 20.21 2.58
C ASN A 160 -11.49 19.75 4.04
N GLN A 161 -10.37 19.55 4.74
CA GLN A 161 -10.39 19.22 6.18
C GLN A 161 -10.96 20.37 7.03
N ARG A 162 -10.59 21.63 6.73
CA ARG A 162 -11.14 22.81 7.42
C ARG A 162 -12.65 22.94 7.19
N MET A 163 -13.11 22.74 5.96
CA MET A 163 -14.54 22.80 5.62
C MET A 163 -15.35 21.71 6.35
N LYS A 164 -14.79 20.50 6.50
CA LYS A 164 -15.40 19.43 7.29
C LYS A 164 -15.48 19.78 8.79
N GLN A 165 -14.51 20.53 9.32
CA GLN A 165 -14.47 20.93 10.74
C GLN A 165 -15.36 22.15 11.05
N SER A 166 -15.59 23.06 10.09
CA SER A 166 -16.37 24.29 10.31
C SER A 166 -17.90 24.10 10.23
N GLY A 167 -18.39 22.87 10.15
CA GLY A 167 -19.82 22.55 10.35
C GLY A 167 -20.78 23.20 9.35
N SER A 168 -20.31 23.65 8.18
CA SER A 168 -21.21 24.07 7.10
C SER A 168 -21.75 22.84 6.39
N CYS A 169 -22.77 22.23 7.02
CA CYS A 169 -23.66 21.28 6.37
C CYS A 169 -24.47 22.03 5.31
N GLY A 170 -24.02 21.96 4.07
CA GLY A 170 -24.71 22.54 2.92
C GLY A 170 -24.10 22.02 1.63
N VAL A 171 -24.69 20.93 1.13
CA VAL A 171 -24.33 20.13 -0.06
C VAL A 171 -23.20 19.13 0.20
N ASP A 172 -23.48 17.86 -0.08
CA ASP A 172 -22.60 16.70 -0.02
C ASP A 172 -21.31 16.90 -0.85
N ALA A 173 -20.33 17.59 -0.28
CA ALA A 173 -18.98 17.72 -0.86
C ALA A 173 -18.10 16.49 -0.59
N ALA A 174 -18.73 15.31 -0.44
CA ALA A 174 -18.04 14.03 -0.43
C ALA A 174 -17.63 13.59 -1.85
N ASP A 175 -18.22 14.18 -2.90
CA ASP A 175 -18.02 13.74 -4.30
C ASP A 175 -17.85 14.93 -5.27
N ILE A 176 -16.95 15.88 -4.98
CA ILE A 176 -16.38 16.65 -6.11
C ILE A 176 -15.30 15.77 -6.73
N LYS A 177 -15.77 14.78 -7.50
CA LYS A 177 -15.02 14.08 -8.52
C LYS A 177 -14.34 15.14 -9.39
N ALA A 178 -13.07 14.96 -9.73
CA ALA A 178 -12.44 15.80 -10.74
C ALA A 178 -13.34 15.77 -11.99
N GLU A 179 -13.58 16.93 -12.64
CA GLU A 179 -14.40 17.00 -13.87
C GLU A 179 -13.87 16.07 -14.99
N SER A 180 -12.62 15.63 -14.86
CA SER A 180 -12.09 14.49 -15.59
C SER A 180 -12.03 13.27 -14.67
N ASP A 181 -13.03 12.43 -14.81
CA ASP A 181 -12.97 11.03 -14.39
C ASP A 181 -11.84 10.33 -15.15
N ILE A 182 -10.64 10.27 -14.56
CA ILE A 182 -9.70 9.18 -14.84
C ILE A 182 -10.18 7.98 -14.00
N ALA A 183 -11.43 7.56 -14.25
CA ALA A 183 -11.81 6.21 -13.96
C ALA A 183 -11.09 5.36 -15.00
N ILE A 184 -9.92 4.83 -14.62
CA ILE A 184 -9.41 3.63 -15.27
C ILE A 184 -10.57 2.64 -15.16
N TYR A 185 -11.23 2.38 -16.28
CA TYR A 185 -12.28 1.39 -16.39
C TYR A 185 -11.67 0.05 -15.99
N ASN A 186 -11.75 -0.28 -14.70
CA ASN A 186 -11.58 -1.63 -14.24
C ASN A 186 -12.91 -2.32 -14.54
N SER A 187 -13.11 -2.67 -15.81
CA SER A 187 -14.12 -3.65 -16.21
C SER A 187 -13.62 -5.03 -15.77
N GLY A 188 -13.42 -5.20 -14.46
CA GLY A 188 -13.33 -6.51 -13.85
C GLY A 188 -14.62 -7.23 -14.21
N ASP A 189 -14.49 -8.34 -14.93
CA ASP A 189 -15.57 -9.26 -15.28
C ASP A 189 -16.25 -9.77 -14.00
N TYR A 190 -17.17 -8.98 -13.45
CA TYR A 190 -18.19 -9.45 -12.52
C TYR A 190 -19.45 -9.72 -13.33
N ARG A 191 -19.50 -10.92 -13.93
CA ARG A 191 -20.75 -11.56 -14.34
C ARG A 191 -21.18 -12.58 -13.30
#